data_AF-A0A078L039-F1
#
_entry.id   AF-A0A078L039-F1
#
_cell.length_a   1.000
_cell.length_b   1.000
_cell.length_c   1.000
_cell.angle_alpha   90.00
_cell.angle_beta   90.00
_cell.angle_gamma   90.00
#
_symmetry.space_group_name_H-M   'P 1'
#
loop_
_entity.id
_entity.type
_entity.pdbx_description
1 polymer ?
#
loop_
_entity_poly.entity_id
_entity_poly.type
_entity_poly.pdbx_seq_one_letter_code
_entity_poly.pdbx_strand_id
1 'polypeptide(L)'
;MNAAARAINQSNFFNGQLLEMRLSKRLCFLLTLMLAVLVSALAIVYTTNEYRLNFIELQRLEQQANQLQLQWGQLLLEQASLATPARVEQLASEKLEMRLPTDKEIYVLRTQ
;
A
#
# COMPACT_ATOMS: atom_id res chain seq x y z
N MET A 1 28.96 54.61 -63.23
CA MET A 1 28.51 55.23 -61.96
C MET A 1 27.06 54.89 -61.54
N ASN A 2 26.20 54.28 -62.38
CA ASN A 2 24.79 54.02 -62.01
C ASN A 2 24.45 52.57 -61.58
N ALA A 3 25.42 51.64 -61.55
CA ALA A 3 25.18 50.26 -61.12
C ALA A 3 25.15 50.11 -59.58
N ALA A 4 25.94 50.92 -58.85
CA ALA A 4 26.02 50.86 -57.39
C ALA A 4 24.78 51.41 -56.68
N ALA A 5 24.05 52.35 -57.30
CA ALA A 5 22.85 52.96 -56.72
C ALA A 5 21.64 52.00 -56.67
N ARG A 6 21.66 50.86 -57.38
CA ARG A 6 20.54 49.91 -57.43
C ARG A 6 20.60 48.79 -56.40
N ALA A 7 21.71 48.63 -55.67
CA ALA A 7 21.90 47.53 -54.72
C ALA A 7 21.41 47.85 -53.29
N ILE A 8 21.01 49.10 -53.01
CA ILE A 8 20.75 49.59 -51.64
C ILE A 8 19.25 49.56 -51.25
N ASN A 9 18.33 49.11 -52.13
CA ASN A 9 16.89 49.13 -51.86
C ASN A 9 16.21 47.75 -51.73
N GLN A 10 16.92 46.75 -51.21
CA GLN A 10 16.36 45.41 -50.93
C GLN A 10 16.44 44.99 -49.44
N SER A 11 16.56 45.95 -48.53
CA SER A 11 16.63 45.69 -47.08
C SER A 11 15.29 45.35 -46.41
N ASN A 12 14.31 44.80 -47.15
CA ASN A 12 13.07 44.26 -46.58
C ASN A 12 12.91 42.74 -46.74
N PHE A 13 13.89 42.02 -47.30
CA PHE A 13 13.73 40.59 -47.57
C PHE A 13 13.87 39.67 -46.34
N PHE A 14 14.46 40.16 -45.22
CA PHE A 14 14.87 39.29 -44.11
C PHE A 14 14.11 39.46 -42.78
N ASN A 15 13.16 40.38 -42.65
CA ASN A 15 12.44 40.61 -41.38
C ASN A 15 11.11 39.84 -41.22
N GLY A 16 10.58 39.19 -42.27
CA GLY A 16 9.30 38.45 -42.20
C GLY A 16 9.43 36.96 -41.86
N GLN A 17 10.35 36.23 -42.51
CA GLN A 17 10.38 34.76 -42.41
C GLN A 17 10.97 34.23 -41.09
N LEU A 18 11.94 34.93 -40.48
CA LEU A 18 12.58 34.50 -39.24
C LEU A 18 11.65 34.67 -38.02
N LEU A 19 10.80 35.71 -38.02
CA LEU A 19 9.80 35.94 -36.98
C LEU A 19 8.67 34.91 -37.07
N GLU A 20 8.11 34.68 -38.25
CA GLU A 20 7.07 33.67 -38.51
C GLU A 20 7.53 32.25 -38.13
N MET A 21 8.75 31.87 -38.51
CA MET A 21 9.29 30.54 -38.21
C MET A 21 9.61 30.34 -36.72
N ARG A 22 10.04 31.40 -36.00
CA ARG A 22 10.18 31.35 -34.54
C ARG A 22 8.83 31.30 -33.84
N LEU A 23 7.82 32.03 -34.33
CA LEU A 23 6.47 32.03 -33.76
C LEU A 23 5.81 30.66 -33.91
N SER A 24 5.88 30.06 -35.10
CA SER A 24 5.34 28.73 -35.39
C SER A 24 6.00 27.63 -34.55
N LYS A 25 7.34 27.65 -34.40
CA LYS A 25 8.06 26.71 -33.53
C LYS A 25 7.70 26.88 -32.06
N ARG A 26 7.59 28.12 -31.57
CA ARG A 26 7.15 28.41 -30.19
C ARG A 26 5.73 27.92 -29.94
N LEU A 27 4.82 28.15 -30.87
CA LEU A 27 3.43 27.72 -30.74
C LEU A 27 3.31 26.19 -30.75
N CYS A 28 4.02 25.51 -31.66
CA CYS A 28 4.08 24.05 -31.68
C CYS A 28 4.62 23.51 -30.35
N PHE A 29 5.70 24.08 -29.82
CA PHE A 29 6.24 23.71 -28.51
C PHE A 29 5.22 23.89 -27.39
N LEU A 30 4.53 25.04 -27.32
CA LEU A 30 3.49 25.28 -26.31
C LEU A 30 2.33 24.30 -26.43
N LEU A 31 1.89 23.96 -27.64
CA LEU A 31 0.84 22.97 -27.86
C LEU A 31 1.28 21.57 -27.42
N THR A 32 2.52 21.18 -27.73
CA THR A 32 3.05 19.88 -27.25
C THR A 32 3.14 19.84 -25.73
N LEU A 33 3.55 20.93 -25.09
CA LEU A 33 3.62 21.03 -23.64
C LEU A 33 2.23 20.99 -23.00
N MET A 34 1.26 21.71 -23.56
CA MET A 34 -0.14 21.68 -23.13
C MET A 34 -0.70 20.27 -23.23
N LEU A 35 -0.46 19.58 -24.35
CA LEU A 35 -0.89 18.21 -24.54
C LEU A 35 -0.22 17.26 -23.53
N ALA A 36 1.08 17.42 -23.29
CA ALA A 36 1.81 16.63 -22.31
C ALA A 36 1.24 16.81 -20.88
N VAL A 37 0.89 18.04 -20.50
CA VAL A 37 0.26 18.33 -19.21
C VAL A 37 -1.13 17.69 -19.12
N LEU A 38 -1.94 17.77 -20.18
CA LEU A 38 -3.27 17.13 -20.22
C LEU A 38 -3.17 15.61 -20.09
N VAL A 39 -2.26 14.99 -20.84
CA VAL A 39 -2.01 13.54 -20.75
C VAL A 39 -1.53 13.16 -19.35
N SER A 40 -0.63 13.94 -18.75
CA SER A 40 -0.17 13.72 -17.38
C SER A 40 -1.30 13.81 -16.36
N ALA A 41 -2.16 14.83 -16.47
CA ALA A 41 -3.31 15.00 -15.59
C ALA A 41 -4.27 13.80 -15.67
N LEU A 42 -4.60 13.35 -16.89
CA LEU A 42 -5.45 12.17 -17.08
C LEU A 42 -4.78 10.89 -16.57
N ALA A 43 -3.48 10.72 -16.79
CA ALA A 43 -2.72 9.59 -16.29
C ALA A 43 -2.76 9.52 -14.77
N ILE A 44 -2.57 10.65 -14.07
CA ILE A 44 -2.65 10.72 -12.60
C ILE A 44 -4.03 10.30 -12.10
N VAL A 45 -5.10 10.78 -12.73
CA VAL A 45 -6.48 10.42 -12.36
C VAL A 45 -6.69 8.92 -12.54
N TYR A 46 -6.27 8.37 -13.68
CA TYR A 46 -6.37 6.94 -13.98
C TYR A 46 -5.59 6.09 -12.96
N THR A 47 -4.31 6.40 -12.72
CA THR A 47 -3.49 5.66 -11.77
C THR A 47 -4.02 5.76 -10.35
N THR A 48 -4.58 6.91 -9.97
CA THR A 48 -5.18 7.09 -8.64
C THR A 48 -6.43 6.24 -8.48
N ASN A 49 -7.26 6.14 -9.53
CA ASN A 49 -8.44 5.29 -9.51
C ASN A 49 -8.07 3.80 -9.40
N GLU A 50 -7.14 3.33 -10.24
CA GLU A 50 -6.65 1.95 -10.18
C GLU A 50 -6.01 1.63 -8.82
N TYR A 51 -5.21 2.56 -8.28
CA TYR A 51 -4.62 2.40 -6.95
C TYR A 51 -5.69 2.26 -5.87
N ARG A 52 -6.76 3.09 -5.90
CA ARG A 52 -7.85 3.00 -4.93
C ARG A 52 -8.53 1.64 -4.96
N LEU A 53 -8.81 1.10 -6.15
CA LEU A 53 -9.48 -0.20 -6.29
C LEU A 53 -8.62 -1.34 -5.72
N ASN A 54 -7.35 -1.41 -6.12
CA ASN A 54 -6.42 -2.42 -5.62
C ASN A 54 -6.21 -2.29 -4.10
N PHE A 55 -6.12 -1.06 -3.58
CA PHE A 55 -5.95 -0.81 -2.16
C PHE A 55 -7.17 -1.25 -1.34
N ILE A 56 -8.39 -1.06 -1.85
CA ILE A 56 -9.62 -1.53 -1.19
C ILE A 56 -9.61 -3.05 -1.07
N GLU A 57 -9.21 -3.76 -2.12
CA GLU A 57 -9.13 -5.22 -2.08
C GLU A 57 -8.09 -5.72 -1.08
N LEU A 58 -6.89 -5.11 -1.09
CA LEU A 58 -5.86 -5.40 -0.10
C LEU A 58 -6.36 -5.17 1.32
N GLN A 59 -6.96 -4.02 1.58
CA GLN A 59 -7.48 -3.66 2.90
C GLN A 59 -8.58 -4.63 3.36
N ARG A 60 -9.41 -5.13 2.44
CA ARG A 60 -10.41 -6.16 2.74
C ARG A 60 -9.76 -7.47 3.19
N LEU A 61 -8.73 -7.93 2.49
CA LEU A 61 -8.00 -9.15 2.86
C LEU A 61 -7.28 -9.00 4.21
N GLU A 62 -6.66 -7.85 4.46
CA GLU A 62 -6.04 -7.55 5.76
C GLU A 62 -7.06 -7.54 6.90
N GLN A 63 -8.25 -6.95 6.67
CA GLN A 63 -9.33 -6.98 7.66
C GLN A 63 -9.78 -8.41 7.97
N GLN A 64 -9.90 -9.27 6.96
CA GLN A 64 -10.25 -10.68 7.15
C GLN A 64 -9.18 -11.42 7.95
N ALA A 65 -7.90 -11.21 7.62
CA ALA A 65 -6.79 -11.80 8.37
C ALA A 65 -6.79 -11.36 9.83
N ASN A 66 -6.98 -10.06 10.09
CA ASN A 66 -7.07 -9.51 11.44
C ASN A 66 -8.24 -10.11 12.22
N GLN A 67 -9.43 -10.25 11.62
CA GLN A 67 -10.58 -10.89 12.26
C GLN A 67 -10.27 -12.34 12.64
N LEU A 68 -9.63 -13.09 11.75
CA LEU A 68 -9.26 -14.48 12.01
C LEU A 68 -8.24 -14.58 13.15
N GLN A 69 -7.29 -13.65 13.21
CA GLN A 69 -6.30 -13.59 14.28
C GLN A 69 -6.92 -13.24 15.64
N LEU A 70 -7.94 -12.37 15.67
CA LEU A 70 -8.71 -12.10 16.88
C LEU A 70 -9.45 -13.35 17.36
N GLN A 71 -10.13 -14.07 16.45
CA GLN A 71 -10.83 -15.32 16.77
C GLN A 71 -9.85 -16.38 17.29
N TRP A 72 -8.69 -16.51 16.65
CA TRP A 72 -7.64 -17.41 17.12
C TRP A 72 -7.17 -17.06 18.54
N GLY A 73 -6.97 -15.78 18.83
CA GLY A 73 -6.62 -15.31 20.17
C GLY A 73 -7.69 -15.66 21.21
N GLN A 74 -8.98 -15.50 20.87
CA GLN A 74 -10.09 -15.89 21.74
C GLN A 74 -10.09 -17.40 22.01
N LEU A 75 -9.94 -18.22 20.98
CA LEU A 75 -9.87 -19.68 21.12
C LEU A 75 -8.68 -20.12 21.99
N LEU A 76 -7.53 -19.46 21.85
CA LEU A 76 -6.36 -19.76 22.67
C LEU A 76 -6.61 -19.45 24.15
N LEU A 77 -7.31 -18.34 24.45
CA LEU A 77 -7.70 -17.99 25.82
C LEU A 77 -8.72 -18.98 26.38
N GLU A 78 -9.69 -19.41 25.58
CA GLU A 78 -10.63 -20.47 25.97
C GLU A 78 -9.90 -21.78 26.29
N GLN A 79 -8.95 -22.19 25.44
CA GLN A 79 -8.14 -23.39 25.67
C GLN A 79 -7.29 -23.27 26.94
N ALA A 80 -6.66 -22.12 27.16
CA ALA A 80 -5.88 -21.88 28.38
C ALA A 80 -6.75 -21.95 29.64
N SER A 81 -7.99 -21.45 29.58
CA SER A 81 -8.96 -21.57 30.67
C SER A 81 -9.35 -23.04 30.93
N LEU A 82 -9.55 -23.84 29.88
CA LEU A 82 -9.84 -25.28 30.01
C LEU A 82 -8.67 -26.07 30.59
N ALA A 83 -7.43 -25.65 30.32
CA ALA A 83 -6.21 -26.26 30.85
C ALA A 83 -5.85 -25.79 32.27
N THR A 84 -6.68 -24.96 32.91
CA THR A 84 -6.39 -24.51 34.28
C THR A 84 -6.34 -25.70 35.24
N PRO A 85 -5.32 -25.75 36.14
CA PRO A 85 -5.16 -26.84 37.10
C PRO A 85 -6.41 -27.10 37.94
N ALA A 86 -7.16 -26.05 38.30
CA ALA A 86 -8.40 -26.16 39.06
C ALA A 86 -9.47 -26.98 38.34
N ARG A 87 -9.61 -26.82 37.01
CA ARG A 87 -10.57 -27.61 36.22
C ARG A 87 -10.09 -29.04 36.04
N VAL A 88 -8.78 -29.26 35.91
CA VAL A 88 -8.17 -30.60 35.86
C VAL A 88 -8.38 -31.33 37.19
N GLU A 89 -8.20 -30.66 38.32
CA GLU A 89 -8.40 -31.19 39.67
C GLU A 89 -9.88 -31.54 39.91
N GLN A 90 -10.82 -30.67 39.50
CA GLN A 90 -12.24 -30.98 39.54
C GLN A 90 -12.59 -32.21 38.70
N LEU A 91 -12.09 -32.29 37.46
CA LEU A 91 -12.37 -33.42 36.58
C LEU A 91 -11.76 -34.73 37.12
N ALA A 92 -10.57 -34.67 37.74
CA ALA A 92 -9.93 -35.80 38.37
C ALA A 92 -10.71 -36.29 39.61
N SER A 93 -11.24 -35.38 40.40
CA SER A 93 -12.07 -35.72 41.56
C SER A 93 -13.43 -36.30 41.13
N GLU A 94 -14.11 -35.69 40.14
CA GLU A 94 -15.43 -36.16 39.70
C GLU A 94 -15.40 -37.43 38.83
N LYS A 95 -14.45 -37.55 37.90
CA LYS A 95 -14.45 -38.67 36.94
C LYS A 95 -13.54 -39.83 37.30
N LEU A 96 -12.47 -39.55 38.05
CA LEU A 96 -11.47 -40.56 38.44
C LEU A 96 -11.53 -40.87 39.94
N GLU A 97 -12.46 -40.25 40.68
CA GLU A 97 -12.58 -40.34 42.14
C GLU A 97 -11.25 -40.07 42.87
N MET A 98 -10.38 -39.27 42.25
CA MET A 98 -9.07 -38.95 42.81
C MET A 98 -9.24 -38.00 43.98
N ARG A 99 -8.54 -38.31 45.08
CA ARG A 99 -8.54 -37.54 46.33
C ARG A 99 -7.10 -37.16 46.64
N LEU A 100 -6.92 -36.01 47.30
CA LEU A 100 -5.60 -35.66 47.80
C LEU A 100 -5.14 -36.71 48.82
N PRO A 101 -3.91 -37.24 48.68
CA PRO A 101 -3.37 -38.20 49.62
C PRO A 101 -3.20 -37.54 50.99
N THR A 102 -3.49 -38.30 52.04
CA THR A 102 -3.34 -37.87 53.43
C THR A 102 -1.88 -38.03 53.87
N ASP A 103 -1.40 -37.34 54.90
CA ASP A 103 0.01 -37.40 55.36
C ASP A 103 0.58 -38.82 55.56
N LYS A 104 -0.27 -39.81 55.82
CA LYS A 104 0.11 -41.22 56.00
C LYS A 104 0.38 -41.99 54.69
N GLU A 105 0.08 -41.38 53.54
CA GLU A 105 0.12 -42.00 52.21
C GLU A 105 1.24 -41.42 51.33
N ILE A 106 2.04 -40.47 51.86
CA ILE A 106 3.12 -39.78 51.15
C ILE A 106 4.46 -40.44 51.48
N TYR A 107 5.17 -40.96 50.46
CA TYR A 107 6.51 -41.53 50.59
C TYR A 107 7.53 -40.69 49.84
N VAL A 108 8.55 -40.17 50.54
CA VAL A 108 9.64 -39.41 49.91
C VAL A 108 10.74 -40.37 49.48
N LEU A 109 10.89 -40.55 48.17
CA LEU A 109 11.99 -41.32 47.59
C LEU A 109 13.23 -40.44 47.50
N ARG A 110 14.27 -40.75 48.27
CA ARG A 110 15.59 -40.14 48.13
C ARG A 110 16.38 -40.92 47.08
N THR A 111 16.55 -40.34 45.90
CA THR A 111 17.49 -40.85 44.89
C THR A 111 18.91 -40.67 45.42
N GLN A 112 19.68 -41.77 45.46
CA GLN A 112 21.11 -41.76 45.77
C GLN A 112 21.94 -41.43 44.53
#